data_AF-A0A4V1UPU9-F1
#
_entry.id   AF-A0A4V1UPU9-F1
#
_cell.length_a   1.000
_cell.length_b   1.000
_cell.length_c   1.000
_cell.angle_alpha   90.00
_cell.angle_beta   90.00
_cell.angle_gamma   90.00
#
_symmetry.space_group_name_H-M   'P 1'
#
loop_
_entity.id
_entity.type
_entity.pdbx_description
1 polymer ?
#
loop_
_entity_poly.entity_id
_entity_poly.type
_entity_poly.pdbx_seq_one_letter_code
_entity_poly.pdbx_strand_id
1 'polypeptide(L)'
;MYKQYLWELQTVSGPYDEEFNRSPWESDACREEGIFRIGAKTVPFKTHYFKEIEATDVCWFDVALYTATVENVFQDQLASSNRQPYVPRELHDFLIQLMKGFFIIHPFQLSYIGLETAQEYHLEQFKASGLLPLEYLHFFMPRNQFVDILPAYHKMVTAL
;
A
#
# COMPACT_ATOMS: atom_id res chain seq x y z
N MET A 1 7.00 -7.47 11.46
CA MET A 1 6.02 -8.44 10.94
C MET A 1 5.65 -8.17 9.48
N TYR A 2 5.19 -6.96 9.11
CA TYR A 2 4.92 -6.62 7.71
C TYR A 2 6.15 -6.56 6.80
N LYS A 3 7.25 -5.97 7.29
CA LYS A 3 8.55 -6.02 6.60
C LYS A 3 8.97 -7.45 6.29
N GLN A 4 8.92 -8.32 7.31
CA GLN A 4 9.24 -9.73 7.15
C GLN A 4 8.38 -10.41 6.09
N TYR A 5 7.06 -10.28 6.17
CA TYR A 5 6.17 -10.85 5.16
C TYR A 5 6.47 -10.35 3.75
N LEU A 6 6.68 -9.04 3.58
CA LEU A 6 7.02 -8.44 2.29
C LEU A 6 8.28 -9.09 1.70
N TRP A 7 9.33 -9.25 2.51
CA TRP A 7 10.61 -9.82 2.05
C TRP A 7 10.59 -11.34 1.85
N GLU A 8 9.61 -12.05 2.43
CA GLU A 8 9.40 -13.49 2.25
C GLU A 8 8.59 -13.83 0.99
N LEU A 9 7.93 -12.85 0.36
CA LEU A 9 7.18 -13.07 -0.88
C LEU A 9 8.11 -13.47 -2.03
N GLN A 10 7.79 -14.57 -2.73
CA GLN A 10 8.56 -15.05 -3.90
C GLN A 10 8.63 -14.03 -5.04
N THR A 11 7.63 -13.14 -5.11
CA THR A 11 7.52 -12.05 -6.07
C THR A 11 8.31 -10.81 -5.65
N VAL A 12 9.00 -10.83 -4.51
CA VAL A 12 9.79 -9.71 -4.00
C VAL A 12 11.27 -10.12 -3.97
N SER A 13 12.16 -9.22 -4.37
CA SER A 13 13.59 -9.38 -4.16
C SER A 13 14.20 -8.17 -3.47
N GLY A 14 15.20 -8.42 -2.63
CA GLY A 14 15.82 -7.45 -1.75
C GLY A 14 15.91 -7.98 -0.31
N PRO A 15 16.01 -7.06 0.67
CA PRO A 15 16.30 -5.65 0.46
C PRO A 15 17.68 -5.43 -0.17
N TYR A 16 17.87 -4.26 -0.79
CA TYR A 16 19.13 -3.83 -1.39
C TYR A 16 19.69 -2.60 -0.69
N ASP A 17 21.01 -2.48 -0.64
CA ASP A 17 21.72 -1.26 -0.22
C ASP A 17 21.81 -0.21 -1.35
N GLU A 18 22.46 0.93 -1.07
CA GLU A 18 22.60 2.04 -2.03
C GLU A 18 23.43 1.64 -3.27
N GLU A 19 24.32 0.67 -3.12
CA GLU A 19 25.12 0.06 -4.18
C GLU A 19 24.42 -1.10 -4.89
N PHE A 20 23.16 -1.38 -4.54
CA PHE A 20 22.33 -2.44 -5.10
C PHE A 20 22.81 -3.87 -4.80
N ASN A 21 23.61 -4.04 -3.75
CA ASN A 21 23.92 -5.35 -3.20
C ASN A 21 22.82 -5.81 -2.26
N ARG A 22 22.63 -7.12 -2.16
CA ARG A 22 21.62 -7.68 -1.26
C ARG A 22 22.06 -7.48 0.19
N SER A 23 21.21 -6.82 0.98
CA SER A 23 21.41 -6.61 2.41
C SER A 23 20.49 -7.52 3.22
N PRO A 24 20.85 -7.86 4.47
CA PRO A 24 19.87 -8.39 5.41
C PRO A 24 18.81 -7.32 5.70
N TRP A 25 17.55 -7.74 5.83
CA TRP A 25 16.50 -6.82 6.27
C TRP A 25 16.64 -6.55 7.77
N GLU A 26 16.38 -5.32 8.18
CA GLU A 26 16.43 -4.91 9.58
C GLU A 26 15.03 -4.49 10.03
N SER A 27 14.60 -4.92 11.23
CA SER A 27 13.26 -4.61 11.74
C SER A 27 13.01 -3.12 11.87
N ASP A 28 14.06 -2.36 12.19
CA ASP A 28 13.98 -0.95 12.57
C ASP A 28 14.54 -0.03 11.47
N ALA A 29 14.98 -0.59 10.33
CA ALA A 29 15.45 0.22 9.22
C ALA A 29 14.31 1.11 8.70
N CYS A 30 14.56 2.42 8.70
CA CYS A 30 13.59 3.43 8.28
C CYS A 30 13.29 3.37 6.79
N ARG A 31 14.22 2.88 5.97
CA ARG A 31 14.05 2.77 4.52
C ARG A 31 14.87 1.61 3.96
N GLU A 32 14.26 0.85 3.06
CA GLU A 32 14.89 -0.25 2.33
C GLU A 32 14.43 -0.21 0.87
N GLU A 33 15.28 -0.68 -0.05
CA GLU A 33 14.97 -0.73 -1.49
C GLU A 33 14.71 -2.17 -1.92
N GLY A 34 13.75 -2.37 -2.83
CA GLY A 34 13.37 -3.69 -3.29
C GLY A 34 12.82 -3.69 -4.71
N ILE A 35 12.55 -4.88 -5.23
CA ILE A 35 11.94 -5.07 -6.55
C ILE A 35 10.74 -5.99 -6.44
N PHE A 36 9.61 -5.56 -7.00
CA PHE A 36 8.46 -6.40 -7.29
C PHE A 36 8.60 -7.07 -8.66
N ARG A 37 8.31 -8.36 -8.71
CA ARG A 37 8.19 -9.17 -9.92
C ARG A 37 6.71 -9.44 -10.17
N ILE A 38 6.15 -8.72 -11.14
CA ILE A 38 4.74 -8.76 -11.50
C ILE A 38 4.63 -9.32 -12.92
N GLY A 39 4.40 -10.63 -13.03
CA GLY A 39 4.52 -11.34 -14.30
C GLY A 39 5.95 -11.25 -14.85
N ALA A 40 6.10 -10.73 -16.07
CA ALA A 40 7.41 -10.50 -16.70
C ALA A 40 8.02 -9.12 -16.36
N LYS A 41 7.31 -8.27 -15.60
CA LYS A 41 7.71 -6.92 -15.28
C LYS A 41 8.41 -6.84 -13.93
N THR A 42 9.38 -5.95 -13.83
CA THR A 42 10.11 -5.65 -12.60
C THR A 42 9.90 -4.19 -12.22
N VAL A 43 9.41 -3.95 -11.00
CA VAL A 43 9.10 -2.60 -10.52
C VAL A 43 9.90 -2.35 -9.24
N PRO A 44 10.86 -1.41 -9.23
CA PRO A 44 11.56 -1.04 -8.01
C PRO A 44 10.62 -0.28 -7.07
N PHE A 45 10.81 -0.47 -5.77
CA PHE A 45 10.06 0.18 -4.72
C PHE A 45 10.96 0.53 -3.54
N LYS A 46 10.44 1.39 -2.65
CA LYS A 46 11.06 1.74 -1.37
C LYS A 46 10.09 1.49 -0.26
N THR A 47 10.55 0.86 0.82
CA THR A 47 9.76 0.86 2.06
C THR A 47 10.07 2.10 2.86
N HIS A 48 9.08 2.64 3.55
CA HIS A 48 9.32 3.59 4.63
C HIS A 48 8.72 3.04 5.91
N TYR A 49 9.53 2.97 6.96
CA TYR A 49 9.08 2.58 8.29
C TYR A 49 9.36 3.73 9.25
N PHE A 50 8.29 4.31 9.80
CA PHE A 50 8.39 5.39 10.76
C PHE A 50 7.65 5.01 12.03
N LYS A 51 8.38 4.97 13.14
CA LYS A 51 7.78 4.91 14.47
C LYS A 51 7.54 6.34 14.93
N GLU A 52 6.28 6.71 15.14
CA GLU A 52 5.94 8.01 15.69
C GLU A 52 6.26 7.99 17.20
N ILE A 53 7.22 8.81 17.63
CA ILE A 53 7.76 8.78 19.01
C ILE A 53 6.91 9.67 19.93
N GLU A 54 6.11 10.59 19.38
CA GLU A 54 5.30 11.53 20.15
C GLU A 54 3.85 11.04 20.30
N ALA A 55 3.57 10.50 21.49
CA ALA A 55 2.25 10.27 22.10
C ALA A 55 1.35 9.13 21.58
N THR A 56 1.62 8.52 20.43
CA THR A 56 0.89 7.33 19.98
C THR A 56 1.89 6.29 19.50
N ASP A 57 1.86 5.05 20.03
CA ASP A 57 2.73 3.94 19.57
C ASP A 57 2.37 3.48 18.14
N VAL A 58 2.20 4.43 17.22
CA VAL A 58 1.82 4.23 15.82
C VAL A 58 3.08 4.00 15.01
N CYS A 59 3.07 2.89 14.27
CA CYS A 59 4.13 2.54 13.35
C CYS A 59 3.57 2.58 11.92
N TRP A 60 4.09 3.51 11.11
CA TRP A 60 3.78 3.62 9.70
C TRP A 60 4.67 2.67 8.90
N PHE A 61 4.06 1.93 7.96
CA PHE A 61 4.79 1.09 7.02
C PHE A 61 4.25 1.30 5.62
N ASP A 62 5.02 2.02 4.81
CA ASP A 62 4.65 2.36 3.44
C ASP A 62 5.49 1.55 2.45
N VAL A 63 4.88 1.23 1.31
CA VAL A 63 5.59 0.77 0.12
C VAL A 63 5.37 1.77 -1.00
N ALA A 64 6.42 2.53 -1.33
CA ALA A 64 6.40 3.61 -2.30
C ALA A 64 6.95 3.16 -3.66
N LEU A 65 6.27 3.57 -4.72
CA LEU A 65 6.64 3.33 -6.11
C LEU A 65 6.89 4.65 -6.82
N TYR A 66 7.93 4.70 -7.66
CA TYR A 66 8.18 5.87 -8.49
C TYR A 66 7.22 5.88 -9.68
N THR A 67 6.39 6.92 -9.78
CA THR A 67 5.39 7.08 -10.86
C THR A 67 6.03 6.92 -12.25
N ALA A 68 7.12 7.64 -12.52
CA ALA A 68 7.83 7.56 -13.80
C ALA A 68 8.34 6.15 -14.12
N THR A 69 8.72 5.38 -13.08
CA THR A 69 9.14 4.00 -13.27
C THR A 69 7.96 3.10 -13.60
N VAL A 70 6.83 3.26 -12.91
CA VAL A 70 5.60 2.52 -13.23
C VAL A 70 5.15 2.85 -14.66
N GLU A 71 5.16 4.13 -15.05
CA GLU A 71 4.85 4.55 -16.43
C GLU A 71 5.73 3.85 -17.46
N ASN A 72 7.04 3.83 -17.22
CA ASN A 72 8.00 3.19 -18.11
C ASN A 72 7.83 1.65 -18.15
N VAL A 73 7.60 1.00 -17.01
CA VAL A 73 7.50 -0.47 -16.93
C VAL A 73 6.18 -0.97 -17.54
N PHE A 74 5.09 -0.25 -17.34
CA PHE A 74 3.77 -0.64 -17.83
C PHE A 74 3.43 -0.01 -19.19
N GLN A 75 4.27 0.92 -19.69
CA GLN A 75 4.05 1.67 -20.93
C GLN A 75 2.72 2.46 -20.92
N ASP A 76 2.35 2.92 -19.74
CA ASP A 76 1.13 3.67 -19.46
C ASP A 76 1.50 5.09 -18.98
N GLN A 77 0.65 6.08 -19.24
CA GLN A 77 0.81 7.42 -18.68
C GLN A 77 -0.09 7.55 -17.45
N LEU A 78 0.49 7.54 -16.27
CA LEU A 78 -0.21 7.66 -14.98
C LEU A 78 -0.46 9.15 -14.65
N ALA A 79 0.45 10.02 -15.08
CA ALA A 79 0.54 11.43 -14.71
C ALA A 79 0.23 12.39 -15.88
N SER A 80 -0.80 12.11 -16.69
CA SER A 80 -1.34 13.15 -17.57
C SER A 80 -2.28 14.05 -16.77
N SER A 81 -2.01 15.36 -16.70
CA SER A 81 -2.71 16.36 -15.89
C SER A 81 -4.23 16.48 -16.10
N ASN A 82 -4.78 15.80 -17.12
CA ASN A 82 -6.20 15.81 -17.48
C ASN A 82 -6.88 14.42 -17.37
N ARG A 83 -6.23 13.40 -16.81
CA ARG A 83 -6.83 12.07 -16.59
C ARG A 83 -6.78 11.70 -15.12
N GLN A 84 -7.79 10.97 -14.66
CA GLN A 84 -7.73 10.29 -13.38
C GLN A 84 -6.45 9.46 -13.31
N PRO A 85 -5.71 9.48 -12.17
CA PRO A 85 -4.65 8.54 -11.86
C PRO A 85 -5.11 7.13 -12.18
N TYR A 86 -4.52 6.55 -13.21
CA TYR A 86 -4.76 5.16 -13.58
C TYR A 86 -3.68 4.32 -12.92
N VAL A 87 -4.01 3.18 -12.32
CA VAL A 87 -3.02 2.20 -11.86
C VAL A 87 -3.11 0.99 -12.80
N PRO A 88 -2.01 0.53 -13.41
CA PRO A 88 -2.04 -0.63 -14.29
C PRO A 88 -2.66 -1.83 -13.56
N ARG A 89 -3.58 -2.53 -14.23
CA ARG A 89 -4.37 -3.61 -13.60
C ARG A 89 -3.51 -4.65 -12.89
N GLU A 90 -2.41 -5.06 -13.50
CA GLU A 90 -1.49 -6.05 -12.93
C GLU A 90 -0.85 -5.57 -11.62
N LEU A 91 -0.47 -4.28 -11.57
CA LEU A 91 0.07 -3.66 -10.36
C LEU A 91 -1.03 -3.53 -9.30
N HIS A 92 -2.22 -3.10 -9.68
CA HIS A 92 -3.36 -3.01 -8.79
C HIS A 92 -3.67 -4.39 -8.16
N ASP A 93 -3.81 -5.43 -8.98
CA ASP A 93 -4.11 -6.79 -8.51
C ASP A 93 -3.02 -7.31 -7.58
N PHE A 94 -1.74 -7.06 -7.88
CA PHE A 94 -0.62 -7.39 -6.99
C PHE A 94 -0.73 -6.70 -5.64
N LEU A 95 -0.99 -5.38 -5.62
CA LEU A 95 -1.09 -4.61 -4.38
C LEU A 95 -2.30 -5.04 -3.54
N ILE A 96 -3.43 -5.39 -4.17
CA ILE A 96 -4.58 -5.97 -3.47
C ILE A 96 -4.20 -7.30 -2.78
N GLN A 97 -3.41 -8.16 -3.43
CA GLN A 97 -2.96 -9.42 -2.80
C GLN A 97 -1.97 -9.16 -1.66
N LEU A 98 -1.06 -8.20 -1.82
CA LEU A 98 -0.14 -7.80 -0.76
C LEU A 98 -0.90 -7.31 0.48
N MET A 99 -1.89 -6.44 0.29
CA MET A 99 -2.73 -5.91 1.37
C MET A 99 -3.55 -6.99 2.07
N LYS A 100 -4.12 -7.94 1.32
CA LYS A 100 -4.78 -9.12 1.91
C LYS A 100 -3.82 -9.94 2.76
N GLY A 101 -2.58 -10.11 2.29
CA GLY A 101 -1.50 -10.73 3.03
C GLY A 101 -1.24 -10.03 4.38
N PHE A 102 -1.06 -8.71 4.35
CA PHE A 102 -0.89 -7.91 5.56
C PHE A 102 -2.10 -8.02 6.51
N PHE A 103 -3.31 -8.02 5.98
CA PHE A 103 -4.52 -8.17 6.78
C PHE A 103 -4.60 -9.52 7.50
N ILE A 104 -4.16 -10.62 6.87
CA ILE A 104 -4.12 -11.96 7.50
C ILE A 104 -3.20 -11.97 8.72
N ILE A 105 -2.08 -11.26 8.64
CA ILE A 105 -1.09 -11.21 9.72
C ILE A 105 -1.63 -10.42 10.91
N HIS A 106 -2.23 -9.26 10.66
CA HIS A 106 -2.89 -8.49 11.71
C HIS A 106 -4.16 -7.83 11.14
N PRO A 107 -5.36 -8.31 11.52
CA PRO A 107 -6.62 -7.80 11.00
C PRO A 107 -7.00 -6.50 11.70
N PHE A 108 -6.53 -5.39 11.16
CA PHE A 108 -7.01 -4.04 11.49
C PHE A 108 -7.28 -3.26 10.20
N GLN A 109 -7.84 -2.05 10.32
CA GLN A 109 -8.21 -1.24 9.16
C GLN A 109 -6.96 -0.74 8.46
N LEU A 110 -6.62 -1.41 7.35
CA LEU A 110 -5.54 -1.01 6.47
C LEU A 110 -6.14 -0.22 5.31
N SER A 111 -5.61 0.99 5.09
CA SER A 111 -5.84 1.75 3.86
C SER A 111 -4.76 1.40 2.84
N TYR A 112 -5.16 1.25 1.58
CA TYR A 112 -4.27 1.37 0.44
C TYR A 112 -4.56 2.72 -0.22
N ILE A 113 -3.52 3.54 -0.33
CA ILE A 113 -3.57 4.86 -0.95
C ILE A 113 -3.01 4.69 -2.38
N GLY A 114 -3.73 5.20 -3.38
CA GLY A 114 -3.18 5.43 -4.71
C GLY A 114 -2.01 6.44 -4.71
N LEU A 115 -1.81 7.17 -5.81
CA LEU A 115 -0.74 8.18 -5.95
C LEU A 115 -1.03 9.42 -5.06
N GLU A 116 -0.72 9.31 -3.76
CA GLU A 116 -0.72 10.29 -2.64
C GLU A 116 -1.99 11.13 -2.34
N THR A 117 -2.44 11.23 -1.08
CA THR A 117 -1.83 12.03 0.01
C THR A 117 -1.85 11.33 1.36
N ALA A 118 -0.79 11.54 2.15
CA ALA A 118 -0.58 11.02 3.50
C ALA A 118 -1.65 11.53 4.50
N GLN A 119 -2.68 10.71 4.74
CA GLN A 119 -3.66 10.93 5.81
C GLN A 119 -3.97 9.59 6.47
N GLU A 120 -4.06 9.61 7.80
CA GLU A 120 -4.63 8.51 8.56
C GLU A 120 -6.15 8.51 8.36
N TYR A 121 -6.71 7.34 8.04
CA TYR A 121 -8.15 7.17 7.94
C TYR A 121 -8.62 6.10 8.93
N HIS A 122 -9.53 6.46 9.81
CA HIS A 122 -10.11 5.59 10.84
C HIS A 122 -11.50 5.09 10.42
N LEU A 123 -11.93 3.91 10.89
CA LEU A 123 -13.27 3.37 10.61
C LEU A 123 -14.39 4.36 10.82
N GLU A 124 -14.30 5.11 11.92
CA GLU A 124 -15.38 5.97 12.38
C GLU A 124 -15.71 7.04 11.34
N GLN A 125 -14.72 7.42 10.52
CA GLN A 125 -14.92 8.33 9.39
C GLN A 125 -15.77 7.72 8.26
N PHE A 126 -15.82 6.38 8.13
CA PHE A 126 -16.69 5.67 7.18
C PHE A 126 -18.11 5.43 7.72
N LYS A 127 -18.30 5.58 9.03
CA LYS A 127 -19.62 5.52 9.69
C LYS A 127 -20.29 6.89 9.74
N ALA A 128 -19.50 7.96 9.66
CA ALA A 128 -19.97 9.34 9.62
C ALA A 128 -20.05 9.86 8.17
N SER A 129 -21.09 10.63 7.85
CA SER A 129 -21.18 11.37 6.59
C SER A 129 -20.20 12.54 6.64
N GLY A 130 -18.96 12.35 6.15
CA GLY A 130 -17.94 13.41 6.24
C GLY A 130 -16.65 13.20 5.46
N LEU A 131 -16.38 12.00 4.94
CA LEU A 131 -15.23 11.82 4.05
C LEU A 131 -15.52 12.48 2.70
N LEU A 132 -14.65 13.39 2.28
CA LEU A 132 -14.56 13.82 0.90
C LEU A 132 -14.35 12.57 0.01
N PRO A 133 -14.95 12.50 -1.18
CA PRO A 133 -14.74 11.39 -2.09
C PRO A 133 -13.27 11.39 -2.53
N LEU A 134 -12.47 10.58 -1.86
CA LEU A 134 -11.10 10.30 -2.25
C LEU A 134 -11.16 9.04 -3.08
N GLU A 135 -11.32 9.22 -4.40
CA GLU A 135 -11.51 8.15 -5.39
C GLU A 135 -10.36 7.12 -5.44
N TYR A 136 -9.28 7.37 -4.68
CA TYR A 136 -8.04 6.59 -4.67
C TYR A 136 -7.82 5.79 -3.38
N LEU A 137 -8.75 5.85 -2.42
CA LEU A 137 -8.63 5.09 -1.18
C LEU A 137 -9.42 3.78 -1.25
N HIS A 138 -8.75 2.69 -0.87
CA HIS A 138 -9.40 1.39 -0.70
C HIS A 138 -9.02 0.79 0.65
N PHE A 139 -10.01 0.27 1.38
CA PHE A 139 -9.86 -0.25 2.74
C PHE A 139 -10.13 -1.75 2.79
N PHE A 140 -9.46 -2.42 3.72
CA PHE A 140 -9.73 -3.80 4.08
C PHE A 140 -10.18 -3.89 5.53
N MET A 141 -11.24 -4.65 5.80
CA MET A 141 -11.77 -4.82 7.15
C MET A 141 -12.44 -6.18 7.37
N PRO A 142 -12.62 -6.59 8.64
CA PRO A 142 -13.39 -7.78 8.97
C PRO A 142 -14.85 -7.69 8.49
N ARG A 143 -15.41 -8.78 7.97
CA ARG A 143 -16.83 -8.85 7.53
C ARG A 143 -17.86 -8.36 8.55
N ASN A 144 -17.64 -8.62 9.83
CA ASN A 144 -18.56 -8.21 10.88
C ASN A 144 -18.60 -6.70 11.13
N GLN A 145 -17.59 -5.93 10.67
CA GLN A 145 -17.58 -4.46 10.77
C GLN A 145 -18.14 -3.79 9.52
N PHE A 146 -18.22 -4.50 8.39
CA PHE A 146 -18.72 -3.95 7.12
C PHE A 146 -20.20 -3.50 7.21
N VAL A 147 -20.99 -4.13 8.08
CA VAL A 147 -22.42 -3.80 8.27
C VAL A 147 -22.64 -2.38 8.76
N ASP A 148 -21.64 -1.79 9.42
CA ASP A 148 -21.70 -0.43 9.96
C ASP A 148 -21.26 0.63 8.95
N ILE A 149 -20.78 0.22 7.77
CA ILE A 149 -20.28 1.14 6.74
C ILE A 149 -21.43 1.74 5.95
N LEU A 150 -21.43 3.07 5.83
CA LEU A 150 -22.43 3.77 5.04
C LEU A 150 -22.41 3.28 3.57
N PRO A 151 -23.57 3.05 2.93
CA PRO A 151 -23.66 2.53 1.56
C PRO A 151 -22.85 3.33 0.53
N ALA A 152 -22.69 4.63 0.75
CA ALA A 152 -21.89 5.52 -0.10
C ALA A 152 -20.41 5.09 -0.20
N TYR A 153 -19.88 4.41 0.81
CA TYR A 153 -18.47 3.99 0.88
C TYR A 153 -18.24 2.52 0.55
N HIS A 154 -19.29 1.73 0.24
CA HIS A 154 -19.13 0.29 -0.04
C HIS A 154 -18.17 -0.02 -1.19
N LYS A 155 -18.01 0.89 -2.16
CA LYS A 155 -17.05 0.73 -3.26
C LYS A 155 -15.58 0.88 -2.83
N MET A 156 -15.34 1.55 -1.71
CA MET A 156 -14.00 1.84 -1.18
C MET A 156 -13.58 0.81 -0.12
N VAL A 157 -14.40 -0.20 0.17
CA VAL A 157 -14.16 -1.14 1.26
C VAL A 157 -14.31 -2.58 0.78
N THR A 158 -13.28 -3.40 0.99
CA THR A 158 -13.32 -4.85 0.86
C THR A 158 -13.47 -5.49 2.24
N ALA A 159 -14.57 -6.21 2.44
CA ALA A 159 -14.75 -7.07 3.59
C ALA A 159 -14.03 -8.43 3.37
N LEU A 160 -13.09 -8.76 4.24
CA LEU A 160 -12.36 -10.03 4.23
C LEU A 160 -12.95 -11.02 5.26
#